data_AF-A0A832J422-F1
#
_entry.id   AF-A0A832J422-F1
#
_cell.length_a   1.000
_cell.length_b   1.000
_cell.length_c   1.000
_cell.angle_alpha   90.00
_cell.angle_beta   90.00
_cell.angle_gamma   90.00
#
_symmetry.space_group_name_H-M   'P 1'
#
loop_
_entity.id
_entity.type
_entity.pdbx_description
1 polymer ?
#
loop_
_entity_poly.entity_id
_entity_poly.type
_entity_poly.pdbx_seq_one_letter_code
_entity_poly.pdbx_strand_id
1 'polypeptide(L)'
;NPASLGEADLDPALLEREKTVLTEQARESGKPEQVIEKMITGRMKKFLSEVTLLGQSFVINPDLTVEAAAKEAGVEITGFARLEVGEGIDKKEEDFAAEVAKMNQ
;
A
#
# COMPACT_ATOMS: atom_id res chain seq x y z
N ASN A 1 -0.19 -3.96 -3.59
CA ASN A 1 -1.21 -4.80 -2.93
C ASN A 1 -2.10 -3.84 -2.15
N PRO A 2 -3.22 -3.37 -2.71
CA PRO A 2 -4.05 -2.37 -2.05
C PRO A 2 -4.72 -2.98 -0.81
N ALA A 3 -4.65 -2.26 0.30
CA ALA A 3 -5.27 -2.64 1.57
C ALA A 3 -6.77 -2.31 1.61
N SER A 4 -7.22 -1.36 0.80
CA SER A 4 -8.62 -0.92 0.73
C SER A 4 -8.96 -0.38 -0.66
N LEU A 5 -10.24 -0.14 -0.91
CA LEU A 5 -10.72 0.37 -2.20
C LEU A 5 -10.35 1.86 -2.35
N GLY A 6 -10.83 2.71 -1.45
CA GLY A 6 -10.46 4.12 -1.36
C GLY A 6 -10.11 4.55 0.07
N GLU A 7 -9.79 5.84 0.24
CA GLU A 7 -9.50 6.43 1.55
C GLU A 7 -10.66 6.24 2.56
N ALA A 8 -11.90 6.28 2.08
CA ALA A 8 -13.09 6.10 2.90
C ALA A 8 -13.25 4.68 3.48
N ASP A 9 -12.62 3.69 2.85
CA ASP A 9 -12.70 2.28 3.25
C ASP A 9 -11.48 1.84 4.08
N LEU A 10 -10.55 2.76 4.34
CA LEU A 10 -9.33 2.49 5.07
C LEU A 10 -9.61 2.47 6.58
N ASP A 11 -8.94 1.60 7.32
CA ASP A 11 -9.03 1.58 8.79
C ASP A 11 -8.59 2.95 9.35
N PRO A 12 -9.48 3.69 10.04
CA PRO A 12 -9.13 4.99 10.62
C PRO A 12 -7.93 4.91 11.57
N ALA A 13 -7.73 3.79 12.26
CA ALA A 13 -6.59 3.61 13.15
C ALA A 13 -5.26 3.54 12.37
N LEU A 14 -5.26 2.96 11.16
CA LEU A 14 -4.09 2.94 10.29
C LEU A 14 -3.77 4.35 9.76
N LEU A 15 -4.80 5.10 9.35
CA LEU A 15 -4.66 6.47 8.85
C LEU A 15 -4.08 7.41 9.92
N GLU A 16 -4.64 7.37 11.14
CA GLU A 16 -4.17 8.22 12.24
C GLU A 16 -2.76 7.85 12.72
N ARG A 17 -2.45 6.55 12.74
CA ARG A 17 -1.09 6.07 13.05
C ARG A 17 -0.09 6.62 12.05
N GLU A 18 -0.36 6.48 10.75
CA GLU A 18 0.55 6.95 9.70
C GLU A 18 0.71 8.47 9.75
N LYS A 19 -0.39 9.21 9.93
CA LYS A 19 -0.37 10.66 10.09
C LYS A 19 0.49 11.10 11.28
N THR A 20 0.41 10.39 12.40
CA THR A 20 1.23 10.66 13.59
C THR A 20 2.71 10.47 13.28
N VAL A 21 3.07 9.33 12.69
CA VAL A 21 4.45 9.02 12.29
C VAL A 21 5.02 10.08 11.34
N LEU A 22 4.24 10.48 10.33
CA LEU A 22 4.66 11.49 9.36
C LEU A 22 4.80 12.88 9.99
N THR A 23 3.96 13.20 10.97
CA THR A 23 4.03 14.47 11.71
C THR A 23 5.30 14.53 12.57
N GLU A 24 5.61 13.45 13.28
CA GLU A 24 6.84 13.34 14.08
C GLU A 24 8.09 13.50 13.19
N GLN A 25 8.17 12.74 12.10
CA GLN A 25 9.26 12.85 11.12
C GLN A 25 9.39 14.26 10.52
N ALA A 26 8.26 14.95 10.27
CA ALA A 26 8.28 16.29 9.70
C ALA A 26 8.74 17.34 10.73
N ARG A 27 8.38 17.19 12.00
CA ARG A 27 8.83 18.08 13.08
C ARG A 27 10.33 17.97 13.36
N GLU A 28 10.89 16.76 13.26
CA GLU A 28 12.34 16.54 13.37
C GLU A 28 13.15 17.25 12.27
N SER A 29 12.51 17.65 11.17
CA SER A 29 13.20 18.32 10.06
C SER A 29 13.58 19.77 10.33
N GLY A 30 13.09 20.39 11.41
CA GLY A 30 13.43 21.77 11.81
C GLY A 30 12.97 22.86 10.83
N LYS A 31 12.06 22.54 9.90
CA LYS A 31 11.52 23.47 8.90
C LYS A 31 10.39 24.34 9.49
N PRO A 32 10.02 25.47 8.84
CA PRO A 32 8.87 26.25 9.25
C PRO A 32 7.57 25.45 9.20
N GLU A 33 6.62 25.74 10.10
CA GLU A 33 5.34 25.02 10.24
C GLU A 33 4.57 24.88 8.92
N GLN A 34 4.52 25.96 8.12
CA GLN A 34 3.87 25.96 6.80
C GLN A 34 4.49 24.96 5.81
N VAL A 35 5.78 24.66 5.95
CA VAL A 35 6.47 23.67 5.11
C VAL A 35 6.23 22.27 5.65
N ILE A 36 6.19 22.11 6.97
CA ILE A 36 5.87 20.86 7.66
C ILE A 36 4.46 20.39 7.27
N GLU A 37 3.46 21.26 7.34
CA GLU A 37 2.08 20.93 6.95
C GLU A 37 2.01 20.45 5.49
N LYS A 38 2.62 21.18 4.56
CA LYS A 38 2.68 20.78 3.15
C LYS A 38 3.39 19.45 2.94
N MET A 39 4.45 19.18 3.71
CA MET A 39 5.15 17.90 3.66
C MET A 39 4.26 16.75 4.14
N ILE A 40 3.55 16.92 5.26
CA ILE A 40 2.63 15.90 5.80
C ILE A 40 1.53 15.62 4.78
N THR A 41 0.89 16.66 4.22
CA THR A 41 -0.17 16.48 3.20
C THR A 41 0.35 15.74 1.98
N GLY A 42 1.52 16.10 1.46
CA GLY A 42 2.11 15.42 0.30
C GLY A 42 2.44 13.95 0.57
N ARG A 43 2.98 13.65 1.77
CA ARG A 43 3.29 12.28 2.17
C ARG A 43 2.05 11.44 2.43
N MET A 44 1.01 12.00 3.05
CA MET A 44 -0.29 11.33 3.21
C MET A 44 -0.93 11.02 1.86
N LYS A 45 -0.90 11.96 0.91
CA LYS A 45 -1.40 11.72 -0.46
C LYS A 45 -0.64 10.57 -1.12
N LYS A 46 0.69 10.53 -0.97
CA LYS A 46 1.53 9.44 -1.47
C LYS A 46 1.16 8.10 -0.82
N PHE A 47 1.06 8.06 0.51
CA PHE A 47 0.64 6.88 1.25
C PHE A 47 -0.69 6.33 0.71
N LEU A 48 -1.71 7.18 0.58
CA LEU A 48 -3.02 6.79 0.04
C LEU A 48 -2.91 6.23 -1.39
N SER A 49 -2.05 6.80 -2.24
CA SER A 49 -1.83 6.29 -3.60
C SER A 49 -1.14 4.92 -3.64
N GLU A 50 -0.42 4.54 -2.59
CA GLU A 50 0.27 3.24 -2.49
C GLU A 50 -0.61 2.15 -1.86
N VAL A 51 -1.53 2.52 -0.97
CA VAL A 51 -2.33 1.58 -0.17
C VAL A 51 -3.78 1.42 -0.64
N THR A 52 -4.30 2.29 -1.50
CA THR A 52 -5.68 2.21 -2.01
C THR A 52 -5.72 1.78 -3.47
N LEU A 53 -6.72 0.99 -3.85
CA LEU A 53 -6.93 0.58 -5.25
C LEU A 53 -7.23 1.79 -6.13
N LEU A 54 -8.10 2.70 -5.69
CA LEU A 54 -8.52 3.86 -6.47
C LEU A 54 -7.38 4.88 -6.68
N GLY A 55 -6.49 5.02 -5.69
CA GLY A 55 -5.39 5.99 -5.71
C GLY A 55 -4.16 5.55 -6.50
N GLN A 56 -3.99 4.25 -6.78
CA GLN A 56 -2.80 3.74 -7.47
C GLN A 56 -2.81 4.08 -8.96
N SER A 57 -1.61 4.16 -9.55
CA SER A 57 -1.44 4.24 -11.01
C SER A 57 -2.00 3.00 -11.70
N PHE A 58 -2.73 3.18 -12.79
CA PHE A 58 -3.31 2.09 -13.54
C PHE A 58 -2.23 1.35 -14.33
N VAL A 59 -2.08 0.04 -14.09
CA VAL A 59 -0.98 -0.76 -14.65
C VAL A 59 -0.95 -0.74 -16.20
N ILE A 60 -2.12 -0.63 -16.86
CA ILE A 60 -2.22 -0.59 -18.32
C ILE A 60 -1.91 0.81 -18.86
N ASN A 61 -2.29 1.87 -18.14
CA ASN A 61 -1.99 3.25 -18.48
C ASN A 61 -1.56 4.03 -17.23
N PRO A 62 -0.25 4.07 -16.91
CA PRO A 62 0.25 4.66 -15.67
C PRO A 62 0.04 6.17 -15.53
N ASP A 63 -0.31 6.86 -16.63
CA ASP A 63 -0.65 8.29 -16.61
C ASP A 63 -1.97 8.58 -15.88
N LEU A 64 -2.81 7.54 -15.73
CA LEU A 64 -4.08 7.61 -15.02
C LEU A 64 -4.00 6.83 -13.71
N THR A 65 -4.75 7.28 -12.71
CA THR A 65 -5.08 6.41 -11.57
C THR A 65 -6.16 5.42 -11.98
N VAL A 66 -6.33 4.33 -11.22
CA VAL A 66 -7.43 3.38 -11.43
C VAL A 66 -8.79 4.08 -11.35
N GLU A 67 -8.95 5.04 -10.42
CA GLU A 67 -10.16 5.85 -10.32
C GLU A 67 -10.40 6.69 -11.57
N ALA A 68 -9.37 7.35 -12.10
CA ALA A 68 -9.48 8.16 -13.32
C ALA A 68 -9.85 7.30 -14.53
N ALA A 69 -9.21 6.13 -14.68
CA ALA A 69 -9.53 5.19 -15.75
C ALA A 69 -10.98 4.68 -15.66
N ALA A 70 -11.48 4.39 -14.45
CA ALA A 70 -12.87 3.98 -14.23
C ALA A 70 -13.86 5.11 -14.62
N LYS A 71 -13.57 6.35 -14.21
CA LYS A 71 -14.37 7.52 -14.56
C LYS A 71 -14.41 7.76 -16.07
N GLU A 72 -13.28 7.65 -16.76
CA GLU A 72 -13.21 7.78 -18.23
C GLU A 72 -14.03 6.70 -18.94
N ALA A 73 -14.06 5.49 -18.39
CA ALA A 73 -14.89 4.39 -18.88
C ALA A 73 -16.38 4.51 -18.49
N GLY A 74 -16.76 5.51 -17.68
CA GLY A 74 -18.13 5.71 -17.21
C GLY A 74 -18.60 4.67 -16.19
N VAL A 75 -17.69 4.08 -15.43
CA VAL A 75 -17.98 3.04 -14.44
C VAL A 75 -17.49 3.42 -13.04
N GLU A 76 -18.13 2.84 -12.04
CA GLU A 76 -17.74 2.96 -10.64
C GLU A 76 -17.28 1.59 -10.12
N ILE A 77 -16.15 1.57 -9.42
CA ILE A 77 -15.63 0.35 -8.79
C ILE A 77 -16.22 0.28 -7.39
N THR A 78 -17.05 -0.74 -7.13
CA THR A 78 -17.75 -0.90 -5.84
C THR A 78 -17.03 -1.83 -4.88
N GLY A 79 -16.00 -2.55 -5.33
CA GLY A 79 -15.25 -3.50 -4.51
C GLY A 79 -14.28 -4.34 -5.31
N PHE A 80 -13.37 -5.02 -4.61
CA PHE A 80 -12.45 -5.98 -5.19
C PHE A 80 -12.16 -7.11 -4.19
N ALA A 81 -11.78 -8.27 -4.70
CA ALA A 81 -11.22 -9.36 -3.92
C ALA A 81 -9.95 -9.82 -4.62
N ARG A 82 -8.88 -10.01 -3.85
CA ARG A 82 -7.62 -10.57 -4.31
C ARG A 82 -7.34 -11.82 -3.49
N LEU A 83 -6.98 -12.90 -4.17
CA LEU A 83 -6.57 -14.15 -3.55
C LEU A 83 -5.19 -14.53 -4.10
N GLU A 84 -4.27 -14.90 -3.22
CA GLU A 84 -2.95 -15.40 -3.60
C GLU A 84 -2.71 -16.78 -2.98
N VAL A 85 -2.19 -17.71 -3.78
CA VAL A 85 -1.87 -19.05 -3.31
C VAL A 85 -0.75 -18.97 -2.30
N GLY A 86 -0.98 -19.48 -1.08
CA GLY A 86 -0.01 -19.44 0.00
C GLY A 86 0.01 -18.14 0.81
N GLU A 87 -0.97 -17.26 0.62
CA GLU A 87 -1.11 -16.05 1.45
C GLU A 87 -1.22 -16.44 2.95
N GLY A 88 -0.32 -15.89 3.77
CA GLY A 88 -0.23 -16.18 5.20
C GLY A 88 0.37 -17.55 5.56
N ILE A 89 0.91 -18.30 4.59
CA ILE A 89 1.59 -19.58 4.84
C ILE A 89 3.10 -19.34 4.89
N ASP A 90 3.72 -19.69 6.03
CA ASP A 90 5.18 -19.73 6.14
C ASP A 90 5.74 -20.78 5.17
N LYS A 91 6.44 -20.32 4.14
CA LYS A 91 7.14 -21.20 3.21
C LYS A 91 8.28 -21.87 3.95
N LYS A 92 8.12 -23.14 4.28
CA LYS A 92 9.21 -23.99 4.77
C LYS A 92 10.27 -24.09 3.68
N GLU A 93 11.44 -23.50 3.91
CA GLU A 93 12.61 -23.77 3.09
C GLU A 93 13.18 -25.13 3.52
N GLU A 94 12.92 -26.15 2.71
CA GLU A 94 13.54 -27.46 2.88
C GLU A 94 14.83 -27.49 2.05
N ASP A 95 15.96 -27.66 2.73
CA ASP A 95 17.26 -27.86 2.09
C ASP A 95 17.33 -29.30 1.58
N PHE A 96 16.97 -29.46 0.30
CA PHE A 96 16.99 -30.72 -0.40
C PHE A 96 18.37 -31.42 -0.33
N ALA A 97 19.47 -30.67 -0.30
CA ALA A 97 20.81 -31.25 -0.20
C ALA A 97 21.05 -31.87 1.19
N ALA A 98 20.58 -31.21 2.25
CA ALA A 98 20.65 -31.74 3.61
C ALA A 98 19.74 -32.96 3.82
N GLU A 99 18.57 -33.02 3.16
CA GLU A 99 17.70 -34.21 3.20
C GLU A 99 18.33 -35.40 2.48
N VAL A 100 18.89 -35.18 1.28
CA VAL A 100 19.57 -36.24 0.51
C VAL A 100 20.80 -36.77 1.26
N ALA A 101 21.56 -35.91 1.93
CA ALA A 101 22.70 -36.32 2.74
C ALA A 101 22.30 -37.20 3.95
N LYS A 102 21.14 -36.94 4.55
CA LYS A 102 20.61 -37.74 5.69
C LYS A 102 20.06 -39.10 5.27
N MET A 103 19.57 -39.26 4.04
CA MET A 103 19.04 -40.54 3.54
C MET A 103 20.14 -41.55 3.13
N ASN A 104 21.38 -41.08 2.93
CA ASN A 104 22.50 -41.90 2.48
C ASN A 104 23.50 -42.29 3.59
N GLN A 105 23.14 -42.12 4.87
CA GLN A 105 23.86 -42.64 6.04
C GLN A 105 23.08 -43.79 6.67
#